data_AF-A0A8T4TR59-F1
#
_entry.id   AF-A0A8T4TR59-F1
#
_cell.length_a   1.000
_cell.length_b   1.000
_cell.length_c   1.000
_cell.angle_alpha   90.00
_cell.angle_beta   90.00
_cell.angle_gamma   90.00
#
_symmetry.space_group_name_H-M   'P 1'
#
loop_
_entity.id
_entity.type
_entity.pdbx_description
1 polymer ?
#
loop_
_entity_poly.entity_id
_entity_poly.type
_entity_poly.pdbx_seq_one_letter_code
_entity_poly.pdbx_strand_id
1 'polypeptide(L)'
;MVNPHLFDIDGTREISGSGVVYLFARFLNAENKDLAYLAIIGSLGDVQEEYINNEQFKINNEILNDAVSSGKIKIDRGLRMFGLQTRSLHKLLEYSTDPYIPGITGSEENSLQFLNELNIPVKTIDNKWRRLCDLNEEELKKLVTGIVLRRMGSEEKPEDVLGEIYTLVEEDELAPTRNAKEYATLLNACGKLGKASLGIGVCLDDKKSKEKAIELLLDYKREIIKSLNWFYSNRKTNLIIEDKNFVLINTENHLRDTIVGVLTSIISKSNLYNDNTILVAMAYTPDDQIKVSLRGVNSNIDMKKLLGKINEKMSIEFGGHTAAAGCLIPLEKEKEFIEVAKDILSAIK
;
A
#
# COMPACT_ATOMS: atom_id res chain seq x y z
N MET A 1 2.13 28.91 -10.29
CA MET A 1 2.17 27.47 -9.96
C MET A 1 2.99 27.32 -8.70
N VAL A 2 2.43 26.75 -7.62
CA VAL A 2 3.19 26.46 -6.39
C VAL A 2 3.69 25.02 -6.52
N ASN A 3 4.99 24.86 -6.77
CA ASN A 3 5.62 23.55 -6.94
C ASN A 3 6.98 23.55 -6.21
N PRO A 4 7.15 22.76 -5.13
CA PRO A 4 8.39 22.69 -4.35
C PRO A 4 9.63 22.32 -5.18
N HIS A 5 9.48 21.56 -6.25
CA HIS A 5 10.61 21.20 -7.13
C HIS A 5 11.27 22.40 -7.81
N LEU A 6 10.56 23.53 -7.95
CA LEU A 6 11.15 24.78 -8.49
C LEU A 6 12.13 25.44 -7.50
N PHE A 7 12.19 24.93 -6.27
CA PHE A 7 13.01 25.43 -5.17
C PHE A 7 13.88 24.32 -4.56
N ASP A 8 14.20 23.29 -5.36
CA ASP A 8 15.04 22.16 -4.96
C ASP A 8 14.54 21.35 -3.75
N ILE A 9 13.22 21.39 -3.49
CA ILE A 9 12.57 20.58 -2.45
C ILE A 9 12.08 19.27 -3.07
N ASP A 10 12.50 18.14 -2.50
CA ASP A 10 12.15 16.80 -2.98
C ASP A 10 10.71 16.42 -2.60
N GLY A 11 9.80 16.45 -3.57
CA GLY A 11 8.40 16.04 -3.40
C GLY A 11 8.18 14.55 -3.07
N THR A 12 9.22 13.73 -3.09
CA THR A 12 9.16 12.32 -2.66
C THR A 12 9.53 12.12 -1.18
N ARG A 13 10.13 13.12 -0.53
CA ARG A 13 10.68 12.99 0.84
C ARG A 13 10.34 14.17 1.75
N GLU A 14 10.46 15.40 1.25
CA GLU A 14 10.41 16.62 2.07
C GLU A 14 9.00 17.18 2.24
N ILE A 15 8.13 17.01 1.24
CA ILE A 15 6.76 17.52 1.27
C ILE A 15 5.87 16.77 0.28
N SER A 16 4.63 16.49 0.66
CA SER A 16 3.60 15.93 -0.21
C SER A 16 2.72 17.01 -0.83
N GLY A 17 1.84 16.64 -1.76
CA GLY A 17 0.83 17.56 -2.30
C GLY A 17 -0.08 18.13 -1.22
N SER A 18 -0.49 17.32 -0.24
CA SER A 18 -1.28 17.77 0.91
C SER A 18 -0.49 18.72 1.82
N GLY A 19 0.81 18.51 1.98
CA GLY A 19 1.70 19.43 2.68
C GLY A 19 1.74 20.81 2.02
N VAL A 20 1.87 20.89 0.69
CA VAL A 20 1.83 22.16 -0.05
C VAL A 20 0.51 22.90 0.17
N VAL A 21 -0.61 22.19 0.08
CA VAL A 21 -1.96 22.76 0.27
C VAL A 21 -2.14 23.25 1.71
N TYR A 22 -1.64 22.51 2.68
CA TYR A 22 -1.68 22.92 4.09
C TYR A 22 -0.87 24.19 4.36
N LEU A 23 0.37 24.28 3.86
CA LEU A 23 1.18 25.48 4.02
C LEU A 23 0.49 26.71 3.41
N PHE A 24 -0.16 26.53 2.25
CA PHE A 24 -0.98 27.57 1.65
C PHE A 24 -2.18 27.95 2.52
N ALA A 25 -2.92 26.96 3.06
CA ALA A 25 -4.06 27.22 3.95
C ALA A 25 -3.63 27.94 5.24
N ARG A 26 -2.54 27.52 5.87
CA ARG A 26 -1.96 28.16 7.06
C ARG A 26 -1.49 29.58 6.79
N PHE A 27 -0.96 29.85 5.60
CA PHE A 27 -0.60 31.21 5.18
C PHE A 27 -1.82 32.13 5.05
N LEU A 28 -2.96 31.62 4.58
CA LEU A 28 -4.20 32.38 4.47
C LEU A 28 -4.85 32.68 5.83
N ASN A 29 -4.83 31.71 6.75
CA ASN A 29 -5.27 31.90 8.13
C ASN A 29 -4.46 30.98 9.06
N ALA A 30 -3.81 31.56 10.07
CA ALA A 30 -3.02 30.82 11.05
C ALA A 30 -3.84 29.81 11.86
N GLU A 31 -5.15 30.00 11.98
CA GLU A 31 -6.06 29.05 12.65
C GLU A 31 -6.13 27.70 11.93
N ASN A 32 -5.88 27.66 10.61
CA ASN A 32 -5.84 26.41 9.81
C ASN A 32 -4.69 25.47 10.23
N LYS A 33 -3.89 25.84 11.23
CA LYS A 33 -2.91 24.97 11.86
C LYS A 33 -3.54 23.67 12.38
N ASP A 34 -4.82 23.70 12.75
CA ASP A 34 -5.60 22.52 13.13
C ASP A 34 -5.77 21.49 11.99
N LEU A 35 -5.66 21.89 10.72
CA LEU A 35 -5.73 21.00 9.54
C LEU A 35 -4.42 20.24 9.25
N ALA A 36 -3.36 20.45 10.02
CA ALA A 36 -2.05 19.83 9.79
C ALA A 36 -2.12 18.30 9.76
N TYR A 37 -3.01 17.68 10.53
CA TYR A 37 -3.18 16.22 10.52
C TYR A 37 -3.61 15.67 9.14
N LEU A 38 -4.40 16.43 8.36
CA LEU A 38 -4.76 16.04 6.99
C LEU A 38 -3.55 16.04 6.06
N ALA A 39 -2.62 16.98 6.27
CA ALA A 39 -1.36 17.00 5.53
C ALA A 39 -0.51 15.76 5.84
N ILE A 40 -0.41 15.38 7.12
CA ILE A 40 0.28 14.15 7.56
C ILE A 40 -0.38 12.90 6.98
N ILE A 41 -1.71 12.81 6.96
CA ILE A 41 -2.43 11.69 6.32
C ILE A 41 -2.03 11.58 4.84
N GLY A 42 -2.00 12.69 4.11
CA GLY A 42 -1.58 12.68 2.71
C GLY A 42 -0.10 12.30 2.54
N SER A 43 0.81 12.80 3.38
CA SER A 43 2.23 12.39 3.36
C SER A 43 2.41 10.88 3.64
N LEU A 44 1.63 10.31 4.57
CA LEU A 44 1.60 8.86 4.80
C LEU A 44 1.06 8.09 3.58
N GLY A 45 0.05 8.66 2.89
CA GLY A 45 -0.50 8.12 1.65
C GLY A 45 0.50 8.10 0.49
N ASP A 46 1.40 9.10 0.44
CA ASP A 46 2.50 9.22 -0.51
C ASP A 46 3.77 8.44 -0.09
N VAL A 47 3.66 7.57 0.93
CA VAL A 47 4.76 6.71 1.41
C VAL A 47 5.97 7.53 1.91
N GLN A 48 5.72 8.73 2.46
CA GLN A 48 6.77 9.61 3.02
C GLN A 48 7.06 9.32 4.50
N GLU A 49 6.54 8.23 5.06
CA GLU A 49 6.53 7.95 6.50
C GLU A 49 7.90 8.00 7.18
N GLU A 50 8.96 7.51 6.52
CA GLU A 50 10.34 7.56 7.06
C GLU A 50 10.92 8.98 7.18
N TYR A 51 10.28 9.96 6.52
CA TYR A 51 10.76 11.34 6.44
C TYR A 51 9.90 12.31 7.26
N ILE A 52 8.71 11.89 7.73
CA ILE A 52 7.77 12.77 8.42
C ILE A 52 8.33 13.24 9.76
N ASN A 53 8.72 12.31 10.63
CA ASN A 53 9.33 12.63 11.93
C ASN A 53 10.86 12.58 11.86
N ASN A 54 11.44 13.37 10.95
CA ASN A 54 12.88 13.44 10.78
C ASN A 54 13.34 14.90 10.66
N GLU A 55 14.20 15.33 11.59
CA GLU A 55 14.68 16.73 11.68
C GLU A 55 15.45 17.20 10.44
N GLN A 56 15.98 16.28 9.63
CA GLN A 56 16.61 16.60 8.35
C GLN A 56 15.59 17.14 7.34
N PHE A 57 14.33 16.69 7.42
CA PHE A 57 13.23 17.05 6.52
C PHE A 57 12.32 18.08 7.20
N LYS A 58 12.83 19.30 7.31
CA LYS A 58 12.24 20.37 8.14
C LYS A 58 10.76 20.64 7.86
N ILE A 59 10.33 20.59 6.59
CA ILE A 59 8.96 20.96 6.20
C ILE A 59 7.95 19.95 6.73
N ASN A 60 8.11 18.66 6.42
CA ASN A 60 7.23 17.62 6.96
C ASN A 60 7.26 17.58 8.50
N ASN A 61 8.44 17.79 9.11
CA ASN A 61 8.55 17.85 10.57
C ASN A 61 7.79 19.05 11.17
N GLU A 62 7.85 20.22 10.53
CA GLU A 62 7.09 21.41 10.95
C GLU A 62 5.58 21.15 10.90
N ILE A 63 5.09 20.55 9.82
CA ILE A 63 3.68 20.15 9.68
C ILE A 63 3.28 19.15 10.77
N LEU A 64 4.16 18.20 11.08
CA LEU A 64 3.91 17.23 12.15
C LEU A 64 3.81 17.91 13.52
N ASN A 65 4.74 18.83 13.82
CA ASN A 65 4.73 19.60 15.06
C ASN A 65 3.44 20.42 15.19
N ASP A 66 2.95 20.96 14.08
CA ASP A 66 1.67 21.66 14.05
C ASP A 66 0.49 20.73 14.36
N ALA A 67 0.47 19.51 13.83
CA ALA A 67 -0.57 18.51 14.09
C ALA A 67 -0.53 17.95 15.53
N VAL A 68 0.65 17.83 16.12
CA VAL A 68 0.82 17.40 17.52
C VAL A 68 0.44 18.53 18.47
N SER A 69 0.88 19.77 18.20
CA SER A 69 0.59 20.93 19.05
C SER A 69 -0.88 21.37 19.00
N SER A 70 -1.60 21.09 17.91
CA SER A 70 -3.05 21.25 17.84
C SER A 70 -3.82 20.15 18.58
N GLY A 71 -3.12 19.13 19.11
CA GLY A 71 -3.71 18.02 19.84
C GLY A 71 -4.45 17.03 18.95
N LYS A 72 -4.35 17.12 17.61
CA LYS A 72 -5.05 16.20 16.69
C LYS A 72 -4.32 14.87 16.52
N ILE A 73 -2.98 14.87 16.59
CA ILE A 73 -2.13 13.67 16.47
C ILE A 73 -1.39 13.38 17.78
N LYS A 74 -1.38 12.11 18.16
CA LYS A 74 -0.44 11.52 19.12
C LYS A 74 0.48 10.55 18.38
N ILE A 75 1.77 10.60 18.70
CA ILE A 75 2.79 9.69 18.15
C ILE A 75 3.15 8.67 19.22
N ASP A 76 3.02 7.40 18.88
CA ASP A 76 3.52 6.27 19.67
C ASP A 76 4.43 5.40 18.79
N ARG A 77 5.12 4.42 19.37
CA ARG A 77 5.93 3.45 18.62
C ARG A 77 5.39 2.04 18.85
N GLY A 78 5.19 1.28 17.78
CA GLY A 78 4.65 -0.08 17.87
C GLY A 78 4.53 -0.79 16.54
N LEU A 79 3.70 -1.83 16.52
CA LEU A 79 3.42 -2.65 15.34
C LEU A 79 2.53 -1.88 14.36
N ARG A 80 2.99 -1.75 13.11
CA ARG A 80 2.32 -1.02 12.02
C ARG A 80 1.48 -1.98 11.19
N MET A 81 0.38 -2.49 11.73
CA MET A 81 -0.56 -3.36 10.98
C MET A 81 -1.99 -2.84 11.03
N PHE A 82 -2.79 -3.26 10.05
CA PHE A 82 -4.19 -2.87 9.94
C PHE A 82 -5.11 -3.59 10.93
N GLY A 83 -5.92 -2.85 11.69
CA GLY A 83 -6.97 -3.45 12.53
C GLY A 83 -6.47 -4.06 13.84
N LEU A 84 -5.37 -3.53 14.38
CA LEU A 84 -4.76 -3.98 15.65
C LEU A 84 -5.77 -4.04 16.81
N GLN A 85 -6.73 -3.12 16.84
CA GLN A 85 -7.73 -3.00 17.90
C GLN A 85 -9.03 -3.77 17.61
N THR A 86 -9.30 -4.07 16.34
CA THR A 86 -10.62 -4.53 15.88
C THR A 86 -10.64 -6.00 15.46
N ARG A 87 -9.47 -6.62 15.25
CA ARG A 87 -9.37 -7.97 14.66
C ARG A 87 -8.78 -8.98 15.62
N SER A 88 -9.25 -10.22 15.47
CA SER A 88 -8.55 -11.39 16.02
C SER A 88 -7.17 -11.53 15.36
N LEU A 89 -6.21 -12.14 16.06
CA LEU A 89 -4.83 -12.29 15.57
C LEU A 89 -4.73 -12.94 14.19
N HIS A 90 -5.49 -14.00 13.94
CA HIS A 90 -5.46 -14.68 12.64
C HIS A 90 -6.03 -13.80 11.53
N LYS A 91 -7.09 -13.01 11.78
CA LYS A 91 -7.63 -12.05 10.80
C LYS A 91 -6.79 -10.80 10.63
N LEU A 92 -6.04 -10.40 11.66
CA LEU A 92 -5.02 -9.35 11.59
C LEU A 92 -3.92 -9.78 10.61
N LEU A 93 -3.41 -11.00 10.75
CA LEU A 93 -2.37 -11.59 9.89
C LEU A 93 -2.86 -11.86 8.47
N GLU A 94 -4.02 -12.51 8.31
CA GLU A 94 -4.60 -12.85 7.00
C GLU A 94 -4.78 -11.59 6.13
N TYR A 95 -5.22 -10.48 6.71
CA TYR A 95 -5.48 -9.23 5.97
C TYR A 95 -4.31 -8.24 5.97
N SER A 96 -3.15 -8.65 6.48
CA SER A 96 -1.94 -7.82 6.51
C SER A 96 -1.36 -7.67 5.10
N THR A 97 -1.79 -6.64 4.39
CA THR A 97 -1.37 -6.33 3.01
C THR A 97 -0.29 -5.25 2.96
N ASP A 98 -0.14 -4.51 4.05
CA ASP A 98 0.96 -3.57 4.31
C ASP A 98 1.14 -3.52 5.83
N PRO A 99 2.15 -4.21 6.40
CA PRO A 99 3.16 -5.02 5.71
C PRO A 99 2.54 -6.30 5.11
N TYR A 100 3.04 -6.72 3.95
CA TYR A 100 2.78 -8.06 3.44
C TYR A 100 3.64 -9.08 4.22
N ILE A 101 3.06 -10.25 4.54
CA ILE A 101 3.74 -11.32 5.26
C ILE A 101 3.78 -12.57 4.37
N PRO A 102 4.94 -12.91 3.78
CA PRO A 102 5.08 -14.05 2.89
C PRO A 102 4.58 -15.36 3.48
N GLY A 103 3.73 -16.04 2.71
CA GLY A 103 3.11 -17.30 3.08
C GLY A 103 1.99 -17.21 4.12
N ILE A 104 1.68 -16.03 4.66
CA ILE A 104 0.65 -15.84 5.71
C ILE A 104 -0.49 -14.96 5.21
N THR A 105 -0.17 -13.81 4.60
CA THR A 105 -1.18 -12.89 4.07
C THR A 105 -2.07 -13.60 3.04
N GLY A 106 -3.38 -13.48 3.22
CA GLY A 106 -4.41 -14.06 2.37
C GLY A 106 -4.80 -15.50 2.71
N SER A 107 -4.16 -16.11 3.71
CA SER A 107 -4.49 -17.46 4.19
C SER A 107 -4.80 -17.46 5.69
N GLU A 108 -6.07 -17.70 6.03
CA GLU A 108 -6.50 -17.91 7.41
C GLU A 108 -5.82 -19.15 8.02
N GLU A 109 -5.71 -20.23 7.24
CA GLU A 109 -5.06 -21.47 7.64
C GLU A 109 -3.59 -21.23 8.00
N ASN A 110 -2.83 -20.57 7.12
CA ASN A 110 -1.41 -20.30 7.38
C ASN A 110 -1.24 -19.28 8.51
N SER A 111 -2.19 -18.35 8.70
CA SER A 111 -2.19 -17.43 9.83
C SER A 111 -2.34 -18.17 11.17
N LEU A 112 -3.24 -19.16 11.23
CA LEU A 112 -3.42 -20.02 12.40
C LEU A 112 -2.19 -20.92 12.62
N GLN A 113 -1.66 -21.52 11.55
CA GLN A 113 -0.45 -22.34 11.62
C GLN A 113 0.74 -21.53 12.13
N PHE A 114 0.93 -20.30 11.64
CA PHE A 114 2.02 -19.43 12.07
C PHE A 114 1.92 -19.07 13.55
N LEU A 115 0.73 -18.73 14.05
CA LEU A 115 0.52 -18.49 15.48
C LEU A 115 0.84 -19.75 16.32
N ASN A 116 0.48 -20.92 15.82
CA ASN A 116 0.81 -22.20 16.45
C ASN A 116 2.32 -22.48 16.46
N GLU A 117 3.04 -22.23 15.36
CA GLU A 117 4.51 -22.33 15.27
C GLU A 117 5.21 -21.44 16.32
N LEU A 118 4.65 -20.27 16.60
CA LEU A 118 5.15 -19.34 17.62
C LEU A 118 4.71 -19.70 19.05
N ASN A 119 3.91 -20.75 19.23
CA ASN A 119 3.27 -21.11 20.50
C ASN A 119 2.45 -19.97 21.10
N ILE A 120 1.72 -19.23 20.26
CA ILE A 120 0.78 -18.17 20.68
C ILE A 120 -0.65 -18.75 20.60
N PRO A 121 -1.33 -18.96 21.74
CA PRO A 121 -2.72 -19.40 21.73
C PRO A 121 -3.59 -18.43 20.93
N VAL A 122 -4.42 -18.96 20.03
CA VAL A 122 -5.31 -18.14 19.19
C VAL A 122 -6.63 -17.80 19.89
N LYS A 123 -6.93 -18.50 20.99
CA LYS A 123 -8.11 -18.30 21.81
C LYS A 123 -7.74 -18.08 23.28
N THR A 124 -8.59 -17.32 23.95
CA THR A 124 -8.57 -17.14 25.40
C THR A 124 -9.09 -18.39 26.11
N ILE A 125 -8.95 -18.41 27.45
CA ILE A 125 -9.47 -19.49 28.30
C ILE A 125 -11.00 -19.63 28.16
N ASP A 126 -11.72 -18.52 27.93
CA ASP A 126 -13.17 -18.50 27.67
C ASP A 126 -13.54 -18.74 26.19
N ASN A 127 -12.62 -19.33 25.40
CA ASN A 127 -12.84 -19.75 24.01
C ASN A 127 -13.17 -18.60 23.03
N LYS A 128 -12.81 -17.35 23.38
CA LYS A 128 -12.91 -16.19 22.48
C LYS A 128 -11.63 -16.04 21.67
N TRP A 129 -11.74 -15.52 20.45
CA TRP A 129 -10.57 -15.21 19.64
C TRP A 129 -9.75 -14.09 20.27
N ARG A 130 -8.44 -14.34 20.43
CA ARG A 130 -7.51 -13.34 20.95
C ARG A 130 -7.23 -12.25 19.92
N ARG A 131 -7.02 -11.04 20.41
CA ARG A 131 -6.57 -9.84 19.69
C ARG A 131 -5.18 -9.47 20.17
N LEU A 132 -4.59 -8.45 19.54
CA LEU A 132 -3.25 -7.99 19.91
C LEU A 132 -3.16 -7.51 21.37
N CYS A 133 -4.20 -6.84 21.88
CA CYS A 133 -4.26 -6.37 23.26
C CYS A 133 -4.26 -7.50 24.30
N ASP A 134 -4.55 -8.74 23.89
CA ASP A 134 -4.56 -9.89 24.78
C ASP A 134 -3.17 -10.53 24.93
N LEU A 135 -2.15 -10.06 24.20
CA LEU A 135 -0.79 -10.60 24.24
C LEU A 135 0.00 -9.95 25.37
N ASN A 136 0.75 -10.78 26.09
CA ASN A 136 1.81 -10.26 26.96
C ASN A 136 3.06 -9.87 26.14
N GLU A 137 4.04 -9.25 26.79
CA GLU A 137 5.27 -8.76 26.16
C GLU A 137 6.07 -9.86 25.44
N GLU A 138 6.16 -11.04 26.03
CA GLU A 138 6.87 -12.19 25.44
C GLU A 138 6.17 -12.71 24.18
N GLU A 139 4.84 -12.83 24.21
CA GLU A 139 4.05 -13.23 23.04
C GLU A 139 4.13 -12.18 21.93
N LEU A 140 4.04 -10.89 22.28
CA LEU A 140 4.18 -9.80 21.33
C LEU A 140 5.56 -9.83 20.66
N LYS A 141 6.62 -10.03 21.45
CA LYS A 141 7.99 -10.16 20.93
C LYS A 141 8.14 -11.35 19.98
N LYS A 142 7.56 -12.51 20.32
CA LYS A 142 7.53 -13.69 19.44
C LYS A 142 6.80 -13.42 18.14
N LEU A 143 5.62 -12.79 18.21
CA LEU A 143 4.83 -12.42 17.04
C LEU A 143 5.63 -11.51 16.10
N VAL A 144 6.17 -10.41 16.63
CA VAL A 144 6.97 -9.45 15.85
C VAL A 144 8.18 -10.13 15.24
N THR A 145 8.96 -10.89 16.03
CA THR A 145 10.15 -11.60 15.53
C THR A 145 9.79 -12.57 14.41
N GLY A 146 8.71 -13.34 14.58
CA GLY A 146 8.24 -14.26 13.54
C GLY A 146 7.85 -13.53 12.25
N ILE A 147 7.18 -12.39 12.34
CA ILE A 147 6.79 -11.58 11.18
C ILE A 147 8.03 -11.07 10.45
N VAL A 148 9.01 -10.52 11.19
CA VAL A 148 10.28 -10.05 10.63
C VAL A 148 11.01 -11.19 9.89
N LEU A 149 11.11 -12.38 10.51
CA LEU A 149 11.75 -13.55 9.89
C LEU A 149 11.05 -13.97 8.59
N ARG A 150 9.72 -13.95 8.54
CA ARG A 150 8.95 -14.26 7.32
C ARG A 150 9.19 -13.25 6.21
N ARG A 151 9.54 -12.00 6.55
CA ARG A 151 9.79 -10.91 5.61
C ARG A 151 11.27 -10.78 5.20
N MET A 152 12.19 -11.52 5.81
CA MET A 152 13.59 -11.53 5.40
C MET A 152 13.71 -11.99 3.93
N GLY A 153 14.52 -11.27 3.15
CA GLY A 153 14.70 -11.50 1.72
C GLY A 153 13.68 -10.81 0.81
N SER A 154 12.46 -10.53 1.29
CA SER A 154 11.40 -9.91 0.47
C SER A 154 11.38 -8.39 0.54
N GLU A 155 11.95 -7.84 1.61
CA GLU A 155 11.93 -6.43 1.93
C GLU A 155 13.34 -6.02 2.35
N GLU A 156 13.76 -4.82 1.98
CA GLU A 156 15.07 -4.27 2.37
C GLU A 156 15.16 -4.06 3.89
N LYS A 157 14.04 -3.69 4.53
CA LYS A 157 13.92 -3.45 5.98
C LYS A 157 12.79 -4.29 6.60
N PRO A 158 12.96 -5.62 6.78
CA PRO A 158 11.93 -6.49 7.34
C PRO A 158 11.40 -6.06 8.72
N GLU A 159 12.22 -5.34 9.49
CA GLU A 159 11.93 -4.78 10.81
C GLU A 159 11.01 -3.55 10.77
N ASP A 160 10.73 -2.97 9.59
CA ASP A 160 9.85 -1.80 9.44
C ASP A 160 8.39 -2.09 9.82
N VAL A 161 8.04 -3.34 10.13
CA VAL A 161 6.78 -3.67 10.84
C VAL A 161 6.68 -2.94 12.18
N LEU A 162 7.80 -2.56 12.78
CA LEU A 162 7.85 -1.68 13.95
C LEU A 162 8.19 -0.27 13.50
N GLY A 163 7.41 0.70 13.96
CA GLY A 163 7.72 2.10 13.72
C GLY A 163 6.72 3.02 14.40
N GLU A 164 6.63 4.23 13.88
CA GLU A 164 5.75 5.24 14.44
C GLU A 164 4.30 4.96 14.09
N ILE A 165 3.43 5.23 15.07
CA ILE A 165 1.98 5.11 14.96
C ILE A 165 1.42 6.51 15.20
N TYR A 166 0.86 7.08 14.14
CA TYR A 166 0.21 8.38 14.15
C TYR A 166 -1.27 8.19 14.47
N THR A 167 -1.65 8.48 15.71
CA THR A 167 -3.01 8.29 16.23
C THR A 167 -3.79 9.60 16.17
N LEU A 168 -4.93 9.61 15.48
CA LEU A 168 -5.89 10.71 15.49
C LEU A 168 -6.76 10.61 16.74
N VAL A 169 -6.51 11.46 17.73
CA VAL A 169 -7.06 11.28 19.09
C VAL A 169 -8.56 11.51 19.21
N GLU A 170 -9.15 12.25 18.27
CA GLU A 170 -10.58 12.57 18.24
C GLU A 170 -11.42 11.52 17.51
N GLU A 171 -10.78 10.60 16.78
CA GLU A 171 -11.49 9.50 16.11
C GLU A 171 -11.90 8.41 17.12
N ASP A 172 -12.99 7.72 16.81
CA ASP A 172 -13.48 6.57 17.58
C ASP A 172 -12.37 5.51 17.74
N GLU A 173 -12.22 4.97 18.95
CA GLU A 173 -11.19 4.01 19.32
C GLU A 173 -11.17 2.75 18.43
N LEU A 174 -12.33 2.37 17.93
CA LEU A 174 -12.51 1.20 17.07
C LEU A 174 -12.58 1.54 15.58
N ALA A 175 -12.53 2.83 15.21
CA ALA A 175 -12.54 3.22 13.81
C ALA A 175 -11.14 3.09 13.17
N PRO A 176 -11.04 2.59 11.92
CA PRO A 176 -9.77 2.55 11.21
C PRO A 176 -9.20 3.95 10.97
N THR A 177 -10.05 4.99 10.93
CA THR A 177 -9.62 6.38 10.81
C THR A 177 -8.76 6.83 11.99
N ARG A 178 -8.81 6.16 13.15
CA ARG A 178 -7.96 6.51 14.29
C ARG A 178 -6.47 6.35 14.02
N ASN A 179 -6.07 5.47 13.10
CA ASN A 179 -4.70 5.38 12.64
C ASN A 179 -4.55 6.18 11.34
N ALA A 180 -3.67 7.18 11.31
CA ALA A 180 -3.54 8.08 10.15
C ALA A 180 -3.10 7.36 8.86
N LYS A 181 -2.32 6.27 8.97
CA LYS A 181 -1.92 5.44 7.81
C LYS A 181 -3.10 4.62 7.28
N GLU A 182 -3.94 4.09 8.18
CA GLU A 182 -5.19 3.44 7.80
C GLU A 182 -6.18 4.44 7.19
N TYR A 183 -6.25 5.66 7.73
CA TYR A 183 -7.02 6.76 7.15
C TYR A 183 -6.55 7.06 5.72
N ALA A 184 -5.24 7.18 5.49
CA ALA A 184 -4.69 7.38 4.15
C ALA A 184 -5.08 6.22 3.20
N THR A 185 -5.06 4.98 3.70
CA THR A 185 -5.49 3.80 2.93
C THR A 185 -6.98 3.86 2.58
N LEU A 186 -7.83 4.33 3.49
CA LEU A 186 -9.26 4.53 3.27
C LEU A 186 -9.52 5.59 2.19
N LEU A 187 -8.82 6.72 2.22
CA LEU A 187 -8.92 7.75 1.18
C LEU A 187 -8.44 7.23 -0.17
N ASN A 188 -7.34 6.49 -0.20
CA ASN A 188 -6.82 5.85 -1.40
C ASN A 188 -7.82 4.84 -2.00
N ALA A 189 -8.51 4.06 -1.17
CA ALA A 189 -9.57 3.16 -1.61
C ALA A 189 -10.75 3.95 -2.21
N CYS A 190 -11.17 5.05 -1.57
CA CYS A 190 -12.21 5.93 -2.10
C CYS A 190 -11.84 6.48 -3.49
N GLY A 191 -10.60 6.95 -3.66
CA GLY A 191 -10.11 7.45 -4.95
C GLY A 191 -10.09 6.37 -6.04
N LYS A 192 -9.47 5.22 -5.75
CA LYS A 192 -9.35 4.09 -6.71
C LYS A 192 -10.69 3.55 -7.17
N LEU A 193 -11.72 3.64 -6.34
CA LEU A 193 -13.06 3.13 -6.65
C LEU A 193 -14.01 4.20 -7.21
N GLY A 194 -13.48 5.37 -7.62
CA GLY A 194 -14.28 6.45 -8.19
C GLY A 194 -15.23 7.10 -7.20
N LYS A 195 -14.95 6.98 -5.89
CA LYS A 195 -15.73 7.54 -4.77
C LYS A 195 -14.99 8.66 -4.05
N ALA A 196 -14.23 9.48 -4.78
CA ALA A 196 -13.42 10.56 -4.20
C ALA A 196 -14.24 11.53 -3.34
N SER A 197 -15.49 11.85 -3.72
CA SER A 197 -16.39 12.69 -2.92
C SER A 197 -16.65 12.13 -1.53
N LEU A 198 -16.64 10.80 -1.38
CA LEU A 198 -16.76 10.14 -0.10
C LEU A 198 -15.53 10.42 0.77
N GLY A 199 -14.33 10.28 0.20
CA GLY A 199 -13.08 10.60 0.89
C GLY A 199 -13.02 12.07 1.33
N ILE A 200 -13.49 13.00 0.50
CA ILE A 200 -13.62 14.42 0.89
C ILE A 200 -14.57 14.56 2.09
N GLY A 201 -15.73 13.90 2.05
CA GLY A 201 -16.67 13.89 3.18
C GLY A 201 -16.05 13.35 4.47
N VAL A 202 -15.21 12.32 4.38
CA VAL A 202 -14.46 11.78 5.54
C VAL A 202 -13.51 12.84 6.12
N CYS A 203 -12.74 13.53 5.27
CA CYS A 203 -11.86 14.62 5.71
C CYS A 203 -12.61 15.81 6.33
N LEU A 204 -13.87 16.02 5.94
CA LEU A 204 -14.77 17.04 6.49
C LEU A 204 -15.54 16.57 7.74
N ASP A 205 -15.17 15.42 8.31
CA ASP A 205 -15.80 14.81 9.48
C ASP A 205 -17.29 14.46 9.29
N ASP A 206 -17.74 14.23 8.05
CA ASP A 206 -19.11 13.77 7.80
C ASP A 206 -19.26 12.30 8.22
N LYS A 207 -20.05 12.07 9.28
CA LYS A 207 -20.29 10.74 9.86
C LYS A 207 -20.78 9.72 8.84
N LYS A 208 -21.72 10.11 7.96
CA LYS A 208 -22.28 9.21 6.95
C LYS A 208 -21.25 8.83 5.90
N SER A 209 -20.36 9.76 5.55
CA SER A 209 -19.24 9.49 4.64
C SER A 209 -18.23 8.55 5.28
N LYS A 210 -17.90 8.74 6.56
CA LYS A 210 -17.04 7.82 7.33
C LYS A 210 -17.56 6.39 7.36
N GLU A 211 -18.83 6.19 7.74
CA GLU A 211 -19.45 4.86 7.79
C GLU A 211 -19.34 4.13 6.44
N LYS A 212 -19.74 4.79 5.35
CA LYS A 212 -19.67 4.23 4.00
C LYS A 212 -18.24 3.99 3.52
N ALA A 213 -17.29 4.86 3.88
CA ALA A 213 -15.90 4.71 3.47
C ALA A 213 -15.21 3.54 4.18
N ILE A 214 -15.60 3.28 5.44
CA ILE A 214 -15.14 2.11 6.19
C ILE A 214 -15.67 0.82 5.55
N GLU A 215 -16.95 0.77 5.17
CA GLU A 215 -17.52 -0.36 4.42
C GLU A 215 -16.75 -0.59 3.10
N LEU A 216 -16.53 0.48 2.35
CA LEU A 216 -15.77 0.45 1.10
C LEU A 216 -14.34 -0.07 1.29
N LEU A 217 -13.65 0.35 2.35
CA LEU A 217 -12.31 -0.12 2.69
C LEU A 217 -12.29 -1.63 2.99
N LEU A 218 -13.28 -2.12 3.74
CA LEU A 218 -13.37 -3.55 4.07
C LEU A 218 -13.59 -4.41 2.82
N ASP A 219 -14.46 -3.97 1.91
CA ASP A 219 -14.68 -4.66 0.64
C ASP A 219 -13.43 -4.61 -0.26
N TYR A 220 -12.77 -3.46 -0.32
CA TYR A 220 -11.51 -3.31 -1.04
C TYR A 220 -10.42 -4.25 -0.52
N LYS A 221 -10.28 -4.40 0.81
CA LYS A 221 -9.32 -5.35 1.41
C LYS A 221 -9.67 -6.81 1.07
N ARG A 222 -10.96 -7.19 1.12
CA ARG A 222 -11.40 -8.53 0.70
C ARG A 222 -11.03 -8.81 -0.75
N GLU A 223 -11.18 -7.82 -1.63
CA GLU A 223 -10.80 -7.98 -3.02
C GLU A 223 -9.29 -8.10 -3.25
N ILE A 224 -8.46 -7.39 -2.49
CA ILE A 224 -7.01 -7.60 -2.54
C ILE A 224 -6.68 -9.06 -2.19
N ILE A 225 -7.26 -9.60 -1.11
CA ILE A 225 -7.05 -11.00 -0.75
C ILE A 225 -7.54 -11.97 -1.83
N LYS A 226 -8.73 -11.72 -2.41
CA LYS A 226 -9.23 -12.51 -3.55
C LYS A 226 -8.26 -12.46 -4.74
N SER A 227 -7.68 -11.30 -5.05
CA SER A 227 -6.72 -11.15 -6.13
C SER A 227 -5.42 -11.93 -5.91
N LEU A 228 -4.93 -11.98 -4.66
CA LEU A 228 -3.78 -12.79 -4.29
C LEU A 228 -4.07 -14.28 -4.46
N ASN A 229 -5.22 -14.73 -3.96
CA ASN A 229 -5.64 -16.13 -4.08
C ASN A 229 -5.88 -16.54 -5.54
N TRP A 230 -6.41 -15.62 -6.36
CA TRP A 230 -6.53 -15.82 -7.80
C TRP A 230 -5.15 -16.00 -8.46
N PHE A 231 -4.18 -15.16 -8.12
CA PHE A 231 -2.81 -15.25 -8.65
C PHE A 231 -2.17 -16.61 -8.32
N TYR A 232 -2.18 -17.02 -7.05
CA TYR A 232 -1.58 -18.29 -6.64
C TYR A 232 -2.26 -19.50 -7.29
N SER A 233 -3.58 -19.44 -7.48
CA SER A 233 -4.37 -20.52 -8.10
C SER A 233 -4.13 -20.62 -9.61
N ASN A 234 -3.81 -19.52 -10.28
CA ASN A 234 -3.63 -19.47 -11.75
C ASN A 234 -2.17 -19.50 -12.19
N ARG A 235 -1.22 -19.61 -11.26
CA ARG A 235 0.22 -19.53 -11.54
C ARG A 235 0.74 -20.55 -12.56
N LYS A 236 0.05 -21.69 -12.71
CA LYS A 236 0.40 -22.77 -13.66
C LYS A 236 -0.47 -22.76 -14.93
N THR A 237 -1.21 -21.68 -15.19
CA THR A 237 -2.05 -21.52 -16.37
C THR A 237 -1.36 -20.63 -17.42
N ASN A 238 -1.97 -20.46 -18.59
CA ASN A 238 -1.50 -19.53 -19.62
C ASN A 238 -1.69 -18.05 -19.27
N LEU A 239 -2.43 -17.74 -18.19
CA LEU A 239 -2.65 -16.37 -17.71
C LEU A 239 -1.42 -15.80 -17.01
N ILE A 240 -0.47 -16.65 -16.60
CA ILE A 240 0.75 -16.24 -15.93
C ILE A 240 1.95 -16.84 -16.67
N ILE A 241 2.79 -15.98 -17.23
CA ILE A 241 4.02 -16.35 -17.92
C ILE A 241 5.19 -16.03 -16.99
N GLU A 242 5.87 -17.06 -16.50
CA GLU A 242 7.06 -16.92 -15.68
C GLU A 242 8.31 -17.20 -16.52
N ASP A 243 9.17 -16.20 -16.65
CA ASP A 243 10.48 -16.31 -17.26
C ASP A 243 11.57 -16.02 -16.21
N LYS A 244 12.84 -16.14 -16.60
CA LYS A 244 13.98 -15.88 -15.71
C LYS A 244 14.03 -14.42 -15.24
N ASN A 245 13.69 -13.48 -16.13
CA ASN A 245 13.88 -12.04 -15.88
C ASN A 245 12.56 -11.30 -15.63
N PHE A 246 11.42 -11.92 -15.93
CA PHE A 246 10.13 -11.26 -15.78
C PHE A 246 9.00 -12.25 -15.50
N VAL A 247 7.90 -11.70 -15.00
CA VAL A 247 6.64 -12.41 -14.86
C VAL A 247 5.54 -11.54 -15.44
N LEU A 248 4.79 -12.09 -16.39
CA LEU A 248 3.62 -11.45 -16.96
C LEU A 248 2.36 -12.08 -16.37
N ILE A 249 1.52 -11.25 -15.75
CA ILE A 249 0.27 -11.64 -15.09
C ILE A 249 -0.88 -11.00 -15.87
N ASN A 250 -1.52 -11.75 -16.76
CA ASN A 250 -2.69 -11.28 -17.47
C ASN A 250 -3.97 -11.72 -16.74
N THR A 251 -4.62 -10.79 -16.06
CA THR A 251 -5.84 -11.08 -15.30
C THR A 251 -7.09 -11.05 -16.16
N GLU A 252 -6.98 -10.61 -17.41
CA GLU A 252 -8.11 -10.39 -18.31
C GLU A 252 -9.24 -9.63 -17.58
N ASN A 253 -10.46 -10.18 -17.56
CA ASN A 253 -11.63 -9.66 -16.84
C ASN A 253 -11.85 -10.30 -15.45
N HIS A 254 -10.94 -11.16 -14.97
CA HIS A 254 -11.10 -11.82 -13.67
C HIS A 254 -10.89 -10.88 -12.48
N LEU A 255 -10.06 -9.86 -12.65
CA LEU A 255 -9.74 -8.87 -11.62
C LEU A 255 -9.97 -7.45 -12.15
N ARG A 256 -10.36 -6.55 -11.25
CA ARG A 256 -10.53 -5.13 -11.59
C ARG A 256 -9.19 -4.48 -11.89
N ASP A 257 -9.17 -3.61 -12.89
CA ASP A 257 -8.02 -2.79 -13.26
C ASP A 257 -7.49 -1.95 -12.08
N THR A 258 -8.37 -1.53 -11.16
CA THR A 258 -8.00 -0.76 -9.97
C THR A 258 -7.15 -1.56 -8.96
N ILE A 259 -7.21 -2.91 -9.02
CA ILE A 259 -6.49 -3.82 -8.13
C ILE A 259 -5.14 -4.25 -8.72
N VAL A 260 -5.00 -4.25 -10.05
CA VAL A 260 -3.86 -4.86 -10.74
C VAL A 260 -2.51 -4.35 -10.22
N GLY A 261 -2.36 -3.04 -10.02
CA GLY A 261 -1.11 -2.46 -9.52
C GLY A 261 -0.84 -2.75 -8.04
N VAL A 262 -1.89 -2.94 -7.23
CA VAL A 262 -1.74 -3.38 -5.83
C VAL A 262 -1.32 -4.84 -5.79
N LEU A 263 -1.93 -5.69 -6.62
CA LEU A 263 -1.51 -7.07 -6.77
C LEU A 263 -0.04 -7.15 -7.19
N THR A 264 0.39 -6.43 -8.24
CA THR A 264 1.80 -6.42 -8.67
C THR A 264 2.73 -6.00 -7.55
N SER A 265 2.36 -4.97 -6.79
CA SER A 265 3.17 -4.44 -5.69
C SER A 265 3.28 -5.42 -4.52
N ILE A 266 2.26 -6.23 -4.25
CA ILE A 266 2.31 -7.25 -3.20
C ILE A 266 3.14 -8.44 -3.68
N ILE A 267 2.94 -8.89 -4.91
CA ILE A 267 3.70 -10.02 -5.47
C ILE A 267 5.19 -9.68 -5.57
N SER A 268 5.57 -8.42 -5.83
CA SER A 268 6.98 -8.02 -5.82
C SER A 268 7.65 -8.17 -4.46
N LYS A 269 6.87 -8.26 -3.38
CA LYS A 269 7.31 -8.43 -1.98
C LYS A 269 7.05 -9.84 -1.46
N SER A 270 6.78 -10.80 -2.35
CA SER A 270 6.28 -12.13 -1.95
C SER A 270 7.35 -13.19 -1.68
N ASN A 271 8.65 -12.89 -1.87
CA ASN A 271 9.74 -13.86 -1.87
C ASN A 271 9.62 -14.97 -2.93
N LEU A 272 8.71 -14.80 -3.89
CA LEU A 272 8.44 -15.80 -4.91
C LEU A 272 9.42 -15.77 -6.08
N TYR A 273 9.99 -14.59 -6.34
CA TYR A 273 10.84 -14.30 -7.49
C TYR A 273 12.15 -13.68 -7.04
N ASN A 274 13.19 -13.86 -7.85
CA ASN A 274 14.53 -13.35 -7.55
C ASN A 274 14.61 -11.82 -7.73
N ASP A 275 15.59 -11.20 -7.08
CA ASP A 275 15.94 -9.79 -7.30
C ASP A 275 16.11 -9.49 -8.80
N ASN A 276 15.74 -8.27 -9.20
CA ASN A 276 15.69 -7.78 -10.57
C ASN A 276 14.66 -8.45 -11.50
N THR A 277 13.82 -9.36 -10.99
CA THR A 277 12.66 -9.83 -11.76
C THR A 277 11.66 -8.69 -11.96
N ILE A 278 11.22 -8.47 -13.19
CA ILE A 278 10.20 -7.47 -13.52
C ILE A 278 8.81 -8.11 -13.56
N LEU A 279 7.89 -7.61 -12.76
CA LEU A 279 6.51 -8.01 -12.78
C LEU A 279 5.70 -7.05 -13.66
N VAL A 280 4.99 -7.61 -14.62
CA VAL A 280 4.05 -6.90 -15.51
C VAL A 280 2.67 -7.49 -15.28
N ALA A 281 1.74 -6.71 -14.73
CA ALA A 281 0.37 -7.17 -14.54
C ALA A 281 -0.60 -6.37 -15.40
N MET A 282 -1.54 -7.07 -16.03
CA MET A 282 -2.49 -6.55 -17.01
C MET A 282 -3.91 -6.87 -16.59
N ALA A 283 -4.84 -5.93 -16.75
CA ALA A 283 -6.25 -6.11 -16.44
C ALA A 283 -7.14 -5.30 -17.40
N TYR A 284 -8.26 -5.88 -17.80
CA TYR A 284 -9.21 -5.21 -18.69
C TYR A 284 -9.98 -4.12 -17.93
N THR A 285 -10.16 -2.99 -18.60
CA THR A 285 -10.96 -1.86 -18.14
C THR A 285 -12.35 -1.90 -18.78
N PRO A 286 -13.34 -1.20 -18.22
CA PRO A 286 -14.66 -1.08 -18.85
C PRO A 286 -14.67 -0.38 -20.22
N ASP A 287 -13.63 0.38 -20.56
CA ASP A 287 -13.57 1.23 -21.76
C ASP A 287 -12.79 0.57 -22.92
N ASP A 288 -12.82 -0.76 -23.01
CA ASP A 288 -12.10 -1.57 -24.02
C ASP A 288 -10.57 -1.29 -24.07
N GLN A 289 -10.00 -0.91 -22.93
CA GLN A 289 -8.56 -0.77 -22.73
C GLN A 289 -8.04 -1.80 -21.74
N ILE A 290 -6.72 -2.02 -21.76
CA ILE A 290 -5.99 -2.81 -20.78
C ILE A 290 -5.09 -1.87 -19.98
N LYS A 291 -5.22 -1.95 -18.66
CA LYS A 291 -4.32 -1.29 -17.74
C LYS A 291 -3.15 -2.19 -17.42
N VAL A 292 -1.95 -1.66 -17.58
CA VAL A 292 -0.70 -2.38 -17.31
C VAL A 292 0.03 -1.71 -16.15
N SER A 293 0.51 -2.50 -15.20
CA SER A 293 1.33 -2.06 -14.07
C SER A 293 2.65 -2.83 -14.02
N LEU A 294 3.76 -2.09 -13.90
CA LEU A 294 5.11 -2.61 -13.79
C LEU A 294 5.69 -2.36 -12.39
N ARG A 295 6.36 -3.38 -11.85
CA ARG A 295 7.14 -3.33 -10.60
C ARG A 295 8.38 -4.20 -10.73
N GLY A 296 9.50 -3.77 -10.16
CA GLY A 296 10.69 -4.61 -10.00
C GLY A 296 10.74 -5.25 -8.61
N VAL A 297 11.19 -6.51 -8.54
CA VAL A 297 11.54 -7.17 -7.27
C VAL A 297 12.93 -6.69 -6.86
N ASN A 298 13.04 -5.95 -5.74
CA ASN A 298 14.31 -5.41 -5.21
C ASN A 298 15.25 -4.88 -6.31
N SER A 299 14.71 -4.08 -7.24
CA SER A 299 15.40 -3.73 -8.48
C SER A 299 15.71 -2.24 -8.58
N ASN A 300 16.90 -1.95 -9.11
CA ASN A 300 17.31 -0.60 -9.53
C ASN A 300 16.94 -0.28 -10.98
N ILE A 301 16.23 -1.19 -11.67
CA ILE A 301 15.77 -0.98 -13.05
C ILE A 301 14.67 0.09 -13.04
N ASP A 302 14.80 1.07 -13.93
CA ASP A 302 13.83 2.16 -14.08
C ASP A 302 12.61 1.70 -14.89
N MET A 303 11.49 1.50 -14.20
CA MET A 303 10.23 1.03 -14.79
C MET A 303 9.68 2.00 -15.83
N LYS A 304 9.87 3.31 -15.64
CA LYS A 304 9.41 4.33 -16.59
C LYS A 304 10.23 4.27 -17.87
N LYS A 305 11.56 4.15 -17.77
CA LYS A 305 12.42 3.96 -18.97
C LYS A 305 12.10 2.66 -19.69
N LEU A 306 11.74 1.61 -18.97
CA LEU A 306 11.35 0.34 -19.55
C LEU A 306 10.07 0.46 -20.39
N LEU A 307 9.04 1.14 -19.87
CA LEU A 307 7.86 1.50 -20.67
C LEU A 307 8.20 2.42 -21.85
N GLY A 308 9.18 3.31 -21.70
CA GLY A 308 9.71 4.12 -22.79
C GLY A 308 10.21 3.27 -23.97
N LYS A 309 10.95 2.19 -23.70
CA LYS A 309 11.42 1.25 -24.73
C LYS A 309 10.26 0.49 -25.41
N ILE A 310 9.20 0.16 -24.65
CA ILE A 310 7.98 -0.46 -25.21
C ILE A 310 7.26 0.55 -26.11
N ASN A 311 7.15 1.80 -25.65
CA ASN A 311 6.52 2.88 -26.40
C ASN A 311 7.19 3.16 -27.75
N GLU A 312 8.52 3.09 -27.82
CA GLU A 312 9.26 3.22 -29.09
C GLU A 312 8.83 2.18 -30.15
N LYS A 313 8.31 1.02 -29.74
CA LYS A 313 7.87 -0.05 -30.66
C LYS A 313 6.39 -0.02 -31.02
N MET A 314 5.50 0.40 -30.12
CA MET A 314 4.05 0.24 -30.31
C MET A 314 3.17 1.46 -29.96
N SER A 315 3.78 2.60 -29.62
CA SER A 315 3.11 3.88 -29.30
C SER A 315 1.98 3.75 -28.26
N ILE A 316 2.35 3.90 -26.98
CA ILE A 316 1.48 3.77 -25.81
C ILE A 316 1.52 5.04 -24.96
N GLU A 317 0.42 5.32 -24.26
CA GLU A 317 0.42 6.34 -23.21
C GLU A 317 0.92 5.71 -21.91
N PHE A 318 1.99 6.27 -21.32
CA PHE A 318 2.61 5.72 -20.13
C PHE A 318 3.07 6.79 -19.14
N GLY A 319 3.15 6.40 -17.88
CA GLY A 319 3.58 7.28 -16.78
C GLY A 319 4.18 6.51 -15.61
N GLY A 320 4.52 7.24 -14.56
CA GLY A 320 5.09 6.70 -13.32
C GLY A 320 6.51 7.20 -13.01
N HIS A 321 7.18 6.45 -12.15
CA HIS A 321 8.49 6.74 -11.56
C HIS A 321 9.42 5.51 -11.66
N THR A 322 10.66 5.64 -11.16
CA THR A 322 11.71 4.62 -11.28
C THR A 322 11.28 3.24 -10.75
N ALA A 323 10.65 3.17 -9.58
CA ALA A 323 10.25 1.91 -8.94
C ALA A 323 8.93 1.32 -9.48
N ALA A 324 8.15 2.12 -10.21
CA ALA A 324 6.74 1.87 -10.45
C ALA A 324 6.25 2.64 -11.68
N ALA A 325 5.83 1.93 -12.73
CA ALA A 325 5.28 2.57 -13.92
C ALA A 325 4.02 1.84 -14.43
N GLY A 326 3.26 2.50 -15.28
CA GLY A 326 2.08 1.90 -15.91
C GLY A 326 1.70 2.57 -17.21
N CYS A 327 0.88 1.87 -17.99
CA CYS A 327 0.33 2.36 -19.25
C CYS A 327 -1.10 1.89 -19.45
N LEU A 328 -1.77 2.51 -20.41
CA LEU A 328 -3.04 2.06 -20.98
C LEU A 328 -2.80 1.69 -22.44
N ILE A 329 -3.33 0.54 -22.85
CA ILE A 329 -3.28 0.07 -24.23
C ILE A 329 -4.69 -0.34 -24.69
N PRO A 330 -5.03 -0.18 -25.98
CA PRO A 330 -6.28 -0.75 -26.51
C PRO A 330 -6.31 -2.28 -26.40
N LEU A 331 -7.49 -2.86 -26.16
CA LEU A 331 -7.68 -4.31 -26.02
C LEU A 331 -7.18 -5.09 -27.25
N GLU A 332 -7.36 -4.55 -28.45
CA GLU A 332 -6.90 -5.18 -29.69
C GLU A 332 -5.37 -5.28 -29.82
N LYS A 333 -4.63 -4.46 -29.05
CA LYS A 333 -3.15 -4.48 -29.02
C LYS A 333 -2.59 -5.45 -27.98
N GLU A 334 -3.41 -6.22 -27.28
CA GLU A 334 -2.96 -7.13 -26.21
C GLU A 334 -1.83 -8.06 -26.65
N LYS A 335 -2.04 -8.79 -27.75
CA LYS A 335 -1.06 -9.77 -28.26
C LYS A 335 0.23 -9.09 -28.69
N GLU A 336 0.12 -7.95 -29.35
CA GLU A 336 1.26 -7.13 -29.77
C GLU A 336 2.06 -6.67 -28.54
N PHE A 337 1.37 -6.17 -27.50
CA PHE A 337 1.99 -5.74 -26.26
C PHE A 337 2.74 -6.87 -25.57
N ILE A 338 2.11 -8.04 -25.42
CA ILE A 338 2.72 -9.19 -24.74
C ILE A 338 4.01 -9.60 -25.45
N GLU A 339 4.03 -9.69 -26.78
CA GLU A 339 5.24 -10.07 -27.53
C GLU A 339 6.32 -8.99 -27.44
N VAL A 340 5.97 -7.71 -27.63
CA VAL A 340 6.92 -6.59 -27.49
C VAL A 340 7.51 -6.52 -26.08
N ALA A 341 6.68 -6.70 -25.05
CA ALA A 341 7.10 -6.69 -23.66
C ALA A 341 8.06 -7.86 -23.39
N LYS A 342 7.72 -9.09 -23.80
CA LYS A 342 8.59 -10.27 -23.65
C LYS A 342 9.96 -10.04 -24.27
N ASP A 343 10.01 -9.55 -25.51
CA ASP A 343 11.28 -9.27 -26.21
C ASP A 343 12.17 -8.29 -25.43
N ILE A 344 11.58 -7.22 -24.91
CA ILE A 344 12.34 -6.18 -24.18
C ILE A 344 12.77 -6.69 -22.80
N LEU A 345 11.88 -7.40 -22.10
CA LEU A 345 12.10 -7.89 -20.74
C LEU A 345 13.13 -9.02 -20.70
N SER A 346 13.08 -9.96 -21.67
CA SER A 346 14.08 -11.02 -21.78
C SER A 346 15.49 -10.49 -22.07
N ALA A 347 15.62 -9.31 -22.69
CA ALA A 347 16.90 -8.68 -22.99
C ALA A 347 17.53 -7.93 -21.81
N ILE A 348 16.84 -7.82 -20.68
CA ILE A 348 17.38 -7.22 -19.44
C ILE A 348 18.47 -8.14 -18.88
N LYS A 349 19.63 -7.56 -18.56
CA LYS A 349 20.80 -8.27 -18.02
C LYS A 349 20.90 -8.13 -16.52
#